data_AF-A0A2I1EZF0-F1
#
_entry.id   AF-A0A2I1EZF0-F1
#
_cell.length_a   1.000
_cell.length_b   1.000
_cell.length_c   1.000
_cell.angle_alpha   90.00
_cell.angle_beta   90.00
_cell.angle_gamma   90.00
#
_symmetry.space_group_name_H-M   'P 1'
#
loop_
_entity.id
_entity.type
_entity.pdbx_description
1 polymer ?
#
loop_
_entity_poly.entity_id
_entity_poly.type
_entity_poly.pdbx_seq_one_letter_code
_entity_poly.pdbx_strand_id
1 'polypeptide(L)'
;MNENLFSTFLTSLYMVRKNLGICVHLIKYAACEKCCKLYKTVDVFSSDPAIPPKFTKCIYQDFPNHPISCKRDACGAPLYKEIHTRNGMIKKPALIFPTVSLKHQLTLLFKRKGFEESC
;
A
#
# COMPACT_ATOMS: atom_id res chain seq x y z
N MET A 1 3.25 29.31 -22.22
CA MET A 1 3.73 28.12 -21.50
C MET A 1 5.07 27.75 -22.10
N ASN A 2 6.13 27.59 -21.29
CA ASN A 2 7.47 27.26 -21.80
C ASN A 2 7.54 25.76 -22.14
N GLU A 3 7.64 25.42 -23.42
CA GLU A 3 7.78 24.05 -23.93
C GLU A 3 9.08 23.35 -23.47
N ASN A 4 10.07 24.15 -23.01
CA ASN A 4 11.38 23.67 -22.56
C ASN A 4 11.44 23.15 -21.11
N LEU A 5 10.34 23.18 -20.35
CA LEU A 5 10.33 22.62 -18.99
C LEU A 5 10.44 21.08 -18.98
N PHE A 6 10.15 20.42 -20.11
CA PHE A 6 10.16 18.97 -20.23
C PHE A 6 11.33 18.43 -21.07
N SER A 7 12.18 19.27 -21.66
CA SER A 7 13.32 18.81 -22.47
C SER A 7 14.44 18.17 -21.63
N THR A 8 14.46 18.43 -20.32
CA THR A 8 15.34 17.78 -19.34
C THR A 8 14.70 16.57 -18.64
N PHE A 9 13.45 16.20 -18.99
CA PHE A 9 12.87 14.99 -18.44
C PHE A 9 13.65 13.77 -18.93
N LEU A 10 14.02 12.94 -17.96
CA LEU A 10 14.91 11.83 -18.19
C LEU A 10 14.24 10.81 -19.11
N THR A 11 14.93 10.45 -20.19
CA THR A 11 14.43 9.65 -21.32
C THR A 11 13.99 8.24 -20.96
N SER A 12 14.25 7.76 -19.75
CA SER A 12 13.76 6.46 -19.28
C SER A 12 13.21 6.54 -17.85
N LEU A 13 12.20 5.71 -17.58
CA LEU A 13 11.65 5.48 -16.25
C LEU A 13 12.75 5.17 -15.21
N TYR A 14 13.81 4.47 -15.65
CA TYR A 14 14.98 4.16 -14.82
C TYR A 14 15.73 5.43 -14.39
N MET A 15 16.03 6.32 -15.34
CA MET A 15 16.75 7.56 -15.07
C MET A 15 15.91 8.52 -14.20
N VAL A 16 14.61 8.62 -14.47
CA VAL A 16 13.65 9.35 -13.63
C VAL A 16 13.67 8.84 -12.20
N ARG A 17 13.57 7.51 -12.00
CA ARG A 17 13.60 6.91 -10.66
C ARG A 17 14.92 7.17 -9.93
N LYS A 18 16.04 7.06 -10.64
CA LYS A 18 17.38 7.29 -10.11
C LYS A 18 17.57 8.74 -9.67
N ASN A 19 17.18 9.72 -10.50
CA ASN A 19 17.45 11.13 -10.22
C ASN A 19 16.44 11.76 -9.27
N LEU A 20 15.17 11.34 -9.30
CA LEU A 20 14.15 11.82 -8.36
C LEU A 20 14.23 11.10 -7.00
N GLY A 21 15.15 10.14 -6.83
CA GLY A 21 15.25 9.33 -5.61
C GLY A 21 13.99 8.51 -5.35
N ILE A 22 13.19 8.21 -6.38
CA ILE A 22 11.94 7.45 -6.25
C ILE A 22 12.31 6.01 -5.90
N CYS A 23 12.03 5.66 -4.66
CA CYS A 23 12.43 4.42 -4.02
C CYS A 23 11.85 3.19 -4.74
N VAL A 24 12.72 2.26 -5.12
CA VAL A 24 12.34 0.97 -5.73
C VAL A 24 11.82 -0.02 -4.68
N HIS A 25 12.04 0.24 -3.39
CA HIS A 25 11.63 -0.61 -2.27
C HIS A 25 10.25 -0.24 -1.73
N LEU A 26 9.24 -0.41 -2.58
CA LEU A 26 7.84 -0.24 -2.19
C LEU A 26 7.32 -1.54 -1.56
N ILE A 27 6.85 -1.43 -0.32
CA ILE A 27 6.08 -2.47 0.35
C ILE A 27 4.62 -2.27 -0.03
N LYS A 28 3.96 -3.35 -0.46
CA LYS A 28 2.54 -3.33 -0.84
C LYS A 28 1.71 -3.87 0.30
N TYR A 29 0.66 -3.12 0.66
CA TYR A 29 -0.36 -3.56 1.60
C TYR A 29 -1.71 -3.62 0.89
N ALA A 30 -2.59 -4.50 1.36
CA ALA A 30 -4.00 -4.44 1.05
C ALA A 30 -4.64 -3.39 1.98
N ALA A 31 -5.39 -2.44 1.43
CA ALA A 31 -6.03 -1.39 2.21
C ALA A 31 -7.55 -1.59 2.20
N CYS A 32 -8.18 -1.39 3.37
CA CYS A 32 -9.63 -1.24 3.42
C CYS A 32 -10.02 0.11 2.83
N GLU A 33 -10.90 0.14 1.83
CA GLU A 33 -11.36 1.38 1.18
C GLU A 33 -12.17 2.29 2.11
N LYS A 34 -12.81 1.72 3.15
CA LYS A 34 -13.69 2.46 4.06
C LYS A 34 -12.94 3.11 5.23
N CYS A 35 -12.00 2.39 5.87
CA CYS A 35 -11.30 2.85 7.07
C CYS A 35 -9.77 2.95 6.91
N CYS A 36 -9.25 2.72 5.70
CA CYS A 36 -7.82 2.79 5.38
C CYS A 36 -6.92 1.84 6.18
N LYS A 37 -7.48 0.88 6.93
CA LYS A 37 -6.68 -0.13 7.64
C LYS A 37 -5.87 -0.97 6.65
N LEU A 38 -4.57 -1.11 6.93
CA LEU A 38 -3.64 -1.89 6.14
C LEU A 38 -3.55 -3.34 6.62
N TYR A 39 -3.52 -4.27 5.67
CA TYR A 39 -3.34 -5.71 5.83
C TYR A 39 -2.18 -6.18 4.96
N LYS A 40 -1.50 -7.26 5.34
CA LYS A 40 -0.52 -7.88 4.46
C LYS A 40 -1.27 -8.44 3.24
N THR A 41 -0.69 -8.25 2.06
CA THR A 41 -1.31 -8.72 0.80
C THR A 41 -1.58 -10.21 0.80
N VAL A 42 -0.68 -11.01 1.39
CA VAL A 42 -0.81 -12.47 1.52
C VAL A 42 -2.00 -12.91 2.39
N ASP A 43 -2.44 -12.07 3.33
CA ASP A 43 -3.57 -12.41 4.21
C ASP A 43 -4.93 -12.15 3.54
N VAL A 44 -4.95 -11.40 2.43
CA VAL A 44 -6.17 -11.00 1.70
C VAL A 44 -6.23 -11.62 0.30
N PHE A 45 -5.09 -12.10 -0.21
CA PHE A 45 -5.00 -12.77 -1.50
C PHE A 45 -5.31 -14.26 -1.38
N SER A 46 -6.02 -14.80 -2.37
CA SER A 46 -6.11 -16.25 -2.59
C SER A 46 -6.12 -16.54 -4.09
N SER A 47 -5.27 -17.47 -4.51
CA SER A 47 -5.26 -17.99 -5.89
C SER A 47 -6.27 -19.10 -6.11
N ASP A 48 -6.75 -19.73 -5.04
CA ASP A 48 -7.71 -20.84 -5.12
C ASP A 48 -9.14 -20.32 -4.84
N PRO A 49 -10.10 -20.55 -5.75
CA PRO A 49 -11.49 -20.15 -5.53
C PRO A 49 -12.13 -20.85 -4.33
N ALA A 50 -11.75 -22.08 -4.00
CA ALA A 50 -12.31 -22.84 -2.89
C ALA A 50 -11.79 -22.35 -1.53
N ILE A 51 -10.57 -21.80 -1.49
CA ILE A 51 -9.93 -21.37 -0.25
C ILE A 51 -10.15 -19.87 -0.04
N PRO A 52 -10.88 -19.45 1.00
CA PRO A 52 -11.00 -18.03 1.34
C PRO A 52 -9.65 -17.51 1.90
N PRO A 53 -9.29 -16.25 1.63
CA PRO A 53 -8.16 -15.62 2.27
C PRO A 53 -8.41 -15.49 3.79
N LYS A 54 -7.31 -15.36 4.55
CA LYS A 54 -7.37 -15.22 6.02
C LYS A 54 -8.32 -14.11 6.47
N PHE A 55 -8.32 -12.98 5.76
CA PHE A 55 -9.27 -11.90 5.99
C PHE A 55 -10.15 -11.68 4.76
N THR A 56 -11.44 -11.92 4.92
CA THR A 56 -12.46 -11.64 3.89
C THR A 56 -13.05 -10.24 4.03
N LYS A 57 -13.26 -9.81 5.28
CA LYS A 57 -13.79 -8.50 5.66
C LYS A 57 -12.84 -7.79 6.61
N CYS A 58 -12.93 -6.47 6.64
CA CYS A 58 -12.18 -5.63 7.55
C CYS A 58 -12.68 -5.80 8.98
N ILE A 59 -11.83 -6.35 9.83
CA ILE A 59 -12.08 -6.56 11.27
C ILE A 59 -11.67 -5.36 12.13
N TYR A 60 -11.25 -4.26 11.51
CA TYR A 60 -10.77 -3.10 12.27
C TYR A 60 -11.92 -2.40 12.99
N GLN A 61 -11.66 -2.01 14.22
CA GLN A 61 -12.59 -1.34 15.12
C GLN A 61 -11.87 -0.11 15.67
N ASP A 62 -12.38 1.08 15.37
CA ASP A 62 -11.74 2.33 15.79
C ASP A 62 -11.82 2.52 17.31
N PHE A 63 -13.00 2.25 17.90
CA PHE A 63 -13.27 2.53 19.31
C PHE A 63 -13.91 1.32 20.01
N PRO A 64 -13.11 0.31 20.43
CA PRO A 64 -13.63 -0.91 21.04
C PRO A 64 -14.43 -0.66 22.32
N ASN A 65 -14.05 0.36 23.08
CA ASN A 65 -14.66 0.69 24.37
C ASN A 65 -15.55 1.94 24.31
N HIS A 66 -16.13 2.25 23.14
CA HIS A 66 -16.97 3.44 22.99
C HIS A 66 -18.25 3.36 23.84
N PRO A 67 -18.73 4.41 24.53
CA PRO A 67 -19.96 4.32 25.35
C PRO A 67 -21.19 3.87 24.56
N ILE A 68 -21.34 4.37 23.33
CA ILE A 68 -22.40 3.97 22.39
C ILE A 68 -22.03 2.65 21.69
N SER A 69 -22.90 1.64 21.80
CA SER A 69 -22.68 0.28 21.27
C SER A 69 -22.41 0.25 19.76
N CYS A 70 -23.22 0.93 18.93
CA CYS A 70 -23.05 0.93 17.48
C CYS A 70 -21.75 1.59 16.97
N LYS A 71 -21.04 2.33 17.83
CA LYS A 71 -19.72 2.88 17.51
C LYS A 71 -18.58 1.92 17.82
N ARG A 72 -18.89 0.77 18.43
CA ARG A 72 -17.98 -0.36 18.60
C ARG A 72 -18.03 -1.30 17.40
N ASP A 73 -18.85 -1.08 16.38
CA ASP A 73 -18.91 -2.04 15.29
C ASP A 73 -17.61 -2.07 14.48
N ALA A 74 -17.19 -3.27 14.09
CA ALA A 74 -16.07 -3.43 13.16
C ALA A 74 -16.45 -2.89 11.77
N CYS A 75 -15.45 -2.42 11.03
CA CYS A 75 -15.64 -1.80 9.71
C CYS A 75 -16.48 -2.66 8.75
N GLY A 76 -16.22 -3.97 8.70
CA GLY A 76 -17.00 -4.96 7.98
C GLY A 76 -16.89 -4.91 6.45
N ALA A 77 -16.17 -3.93 5.89
CA ALA A 77 -16.02 -3.77 4.45
C ALA A 77 -15.24 -4.94 3.82
N PRO A 78 -15.58 -5.39 2.60
CA PRO A 78 -14.85 -6.44 1.90
C PRO A 78 -13.40 -5.98 1.61
N LEU A 79 -12.44 -6.89 1.73
CA LEU A 79 -11.02 -6.58 1.51
C LEU A 79 -10.50 -7.01 0.13
N TYR A 80 -11.23 -7.89 -0.56
CA TYR A 80 -10.86 -8.40 -1.87
C TYR A 80 -12.00 -8.25 -2.86
N LYS A 81 -11.64 -8.28 -4.14
CA LYS A 81 -12.54 -8.50 -5.26
C LYS A 81 -12.18 -9.80 -5.95
N GLU A 82 -13.20 -10.46 -6.49
CA GLU A 82 -13.00 -11.65 -7.29
C GLU A 82 -12.71 -11.24 -8.74
N ILE A 83 -11.75 -11.92 -9.36
CA ILE A 83 -11.31 -11.64 -10.72
C ILE A 83 -11.31 -12.94 -11.49
N HIS A 84 -11.96 -12.93 -12.64
CA HIS A 84 -11.96 -14.06 -13.56
C HIS A 84 -10.61 -14.14 -14.28
N THR A 85 -9.99 -15.31 -14.26
CA THR A 85 -8.75 -15.61 -14.98
C THR A 85 -8.90 -16.90 -15.78
N ARG A 86 -7.96 -17.16 -16.70
CA ARG A 86 -7.96 -18.39 -17.53
C ARG A 86 -8.00 -19.67 -16.70
N ASN A 87 -7.51 -19.62 -15.45
CA ASN A 87 -7.42 -20.76 -14.54
C ASN A 87 -8.54 -20.76 -13.48
N GLY A 88 -9.59 -19.95 -13.67
CA GLY A 88 -10.71 -19.81 -12.74
C GLY A 88 -10.74 -18.46 -12.02
N MET A 89 -11.50 -18.40 -10.91
CA MET A 89 -11.69 -17.19 -10.12
C MET A 89 -10.59 -17.04 -9.07
N ILE A 90 -9.95 -15.88 -9.02
CA ILE A 90 -8.96 -15.54 -7.98
C ILE A 90 -9.46 -14.37 -7.13
N LYS A 91 -9.03 -14.33 -5.88
CA LYS A 91 -9.38 -13.26 -4.93
C LYS A 91 -8.18 -12.34 -4.78
N LYS A 92 -8.29 -11.10 -5.27
CA LYS A 92 -7.24 -10.08 -5.13
C LYS A 92 -7.69 -8.96 -4.21
N PRO A 93 -6.77 -8.35 -3.43
CA PRO A 93 -7.08 -7.16 -2.67
C PRO A 93 -7.81 -6.11 -3.51
N ALA A 94 -8.87 -5.52 -2.94
CA ALA A 94 -9.69 -4.51 -3.62
C ALA A 94 -8.85 -3.26 -3.92
N LEU A 95 -8.11 -2.79 -2.90
CA LEU A 95 -7.19 -1.66 -2.97
C LEU A 95 -5.79 -2.08 -2.51
N ILE A 96 -4.78 -1.70 -3.29
CA ILE A 96 -3.36 -1.86 -2.93
C ILE A 96 -2.81 -0.49 -2.56
N PHE A 97 -2.26 -0.39 -1.35
CA PHE A 97 -1.55 0.79 -0.88
C PHE A 97 -0.04 0.53 -0.91
N PRO A 98 0.71 1.13 -1.85
CA PRO A 98 2.16 1.09 -1.84
C PRO A 98 2.71 2.10 -0.82
N THR A 99 3.63 1.66 0.03
CA THR A 99 4.38 2.55 0.93
C THR A 99 5.87 2.26 0.83
N VAL A 100 6.68 3.27 1.09
CA VAL A 100 8.13 3.12 1.21
C VAL A 100 8.47 2.48 2.55
N SER A 101 9.46 1.59 2.54
CA SER A 101 9.95 1.01 3.80
C SER A 101 10.51 2.10 4.69
N LEU A 102 10.02 2.20 5.93
CA LEU A 102 10.55 3.13 6.94
C LEU A 102 12.06 2.96 7.13
N LYS A 103 12.55 1.71 7.21
CA LYS A 103 13.98 1.41 7.30
C LYS A 103 14.76 2.00 6.13
N HIS A 104 14.19 1.90 4.93
CA HIS A 104 14.82 2.47 3.74
C HIS A 104 14.82 4.00 3.77
N GLN A 105 13.70 4.63 4.15
CA GLN A 105 13.63 6.09 4.30
C GLN A 105 14.63 6.59 5.34
N LEU A 106 14.71 5.95 6.51
CA LEU A 106 15.70 6.29 7.54
C LEU A 106 17.12 6.12 6.99
N THR A 107 17.39 5.02 6.30
CA THR A 107 18.72 4.77 5.70
C THR A 107 19.09 5.86 4.69
N LEU A 108 18.14 6.33 3.87
CA LEU A 108 18.37 7.43 2.93
C LEU A 108 18.65 8.75 3.66
N LEU A 109 17.91 9.03 4.73
CA LEU A 109 18.10 10.22 5.56
C LEU A 109 19.48 10.22 6.21
N PHE A 110 19.88 9.13 6.88
CA PHE A 110 21.20 8.99 7.51
C PHE A 110 22.36 9.08 6.50
N LYS A 111 22.18 8.57 5.27
CA LYS A 111 23.20 8.63 4.21
C LYS A 111 23.28 9.98 3.52
N ARG A 112 22.43 10.95 3.86
CA ARG A 112 22.46 12.29 3.28
C ARG A 112 23.75 12.99 3.73
N LYS A 113 24.52 13.52 2.79
CA LYS A 113 25.74 14.27 3.09
C LYS A 113 25.43 15.44 4.03
N GLY A 114 26.22 15.60 5.08
CA GLY A 114 26.05 16.63 6.11
C GLY A 114 24.92 16.37 7.10
N PHE A 115 24.34 15.16 7.15
CA PHE A 115 23.29 14.82 8.12
C PHE A 115 23.77 14.96 9.57
N GLU A 116 24.94 14.41 9.89
CA GLU A 116 25.54 14.52 11.24
C GLU A 116 26.03 15.94 11.55
N GLU A 117 26.40 16.71 10.52
CA GLU A 117 26.88 18.10 10.63
C GLU A 117 25.75 19.12 10.81
N SER A 118 24.49 18.71 10.63
CA SER A 118 23.29 19.55 10.75
C SER A 118 22.55 19.42 12.08
N CYS A 119 23.14 18.69 13.05
CA CYS A 119 22.60 18.48 14.40
C CYS A 119 23.12 19.53 15.39
#